data_AF-A0A5Q2QDI4-F1
#
_entry.id   AF-A0A5Q2QDI4-F1
#
_cell.length_a   1.000
_cell.length_b   1.000
_cell.length_c   1.000
_cell.angle_alpha   90.00
_cell.angle_beta   90.00
_cell.angle_gamma   90.00
#
_symmetry.space_group_name_H-M   'P 1'
#
loop_
_entity.id
_entity.type
_entity.pdbx_description
1 polymer ?
#
loop_
_entity_poly.entity_id
_entity_poly.type
_entity_poly.pdbx_seq_one_letter_code
_entity_poly.pdbx_strand_id
1 'polypeptide(L)'
;MGHHAPDMPIQVDDDTGVWTTDALPMLYVPRHFFINNHVAVEEALGADVYAEALYKAGYKSAYFWCQKEAAEHGLAGDAVFLHYMKRLSQRGWGIFTTQSLDVAAGTCRVRLDHSSFYLQLGKVDRKVEYMFTGWFAGAMDQVAEAQGVAVRTQAHQVQSQAETGCEFGLFETTPI
;
A
#
# COMPACT_ATOMS: atom_id res chain seq x y z
N MET A 1 -12.27 -19.47 11.40
CA MET A 1 -11.82 -18.06 11.24
C MET A 1 -12.77 -17.18 12.03
N GLY A 2 -12.24 -16.23 12.80
CA GLY A 2 -13.05 -15.26 13.54
C GLY A 2 -13.24 -13.98 12.72
N HIS A 3 -14.36 -13.30 12.92
CA HIS A 3 -14.58 -11.94 12.43
C HIS A 3 -14.53 -10.99 13.63
N HIS A 4 -14.04 -9.78 13.43
CA HIS A 4 -14.06 -8.72 14.42
C HIS A 4 -14.52 -7.42 13.78
N ALA A 5 -14.97 -6.47 14.60
CA ALA A 5 -15.24 -5.11 14.15
C ALA A 5 -13.94 -4.44 13.70
N PRO A 6 -13.98 -3.46 12.78
CA PRO A 6 -12.80 -2.69 12.39
C PRO A 6 -12.11 -2.09 13.62
N ASP A 7 -10.79 -2.21 13.70
CA ASP A 7 -10.01 -1.70 14.84
C ASP A 7 -9.71 -0.19 14.75
N MET A 8 -10.05 0.44 13.62
CA MET A 8 -9.85 1.87 13.38
C MET A 8 -11.13 2.65 13.68
N PRO A 9 -11.01 3.90 14.16
CA PRO A 9 -12.17 4.79 14.26
C PRO A 9 -12.69 5.08 12.85
N ILE A 10 -13.98 4.85 12.63
CA ILE A 10 -14.67 5.23 11.39
C ILE A 10 -15.83 6.15 11.78
N GLN A 11 -15.85 7.34 11.21
CA GLN A 11 -16.93 8.30 11.36
C GLN A 11 -17.56 8.58 10.00
N VAL A 12 -18.86 8.79 9.97
CA VAL A 12 -19.57 9.23 8.78
C VAL A 12 -20.24 10.55 9.12
N ASP A 13 -19.97 11.57 8.33
CA ASP A 13 -20.61 12.86 8.44
C ASP A 13 -22.03 12.78 7.84
N ASP A 14 -23.06 13.07 8.64
CA ASP A 14 -24.47 12.90 8.24
C ASP A 14 -24.92 13.90 7.16
N ASP A 15 -24.29 15.07 7.08
CA ASP A 15 -24.67 16.13 6.15
C ASP A 15 -24.02 15.94 4.76
N THR A 16 -22.80 15.41 4.75
CA THR A 16 -21.95 15.28 3.54
C THR A 16 -21.76 13.84 3.07
N GLY A 17 -22.00 12.86 3.94
CA GLY A 17 -21.76 11.44 3.69
C GLY A 17 -20.28 11.05 3.67
N VAL A 18 -19.35 11.93 4.08
CA VAL A 18 -17.91 11.64 4.07
C VAL A 18 -17.55 10.64 5.16
N TRP A 19 -16.93 9.54 4.77
CA TRP A 19 -16.33 8.58 5.70
C TRP A 19 -14.93 9.07 6.08
N THR A 20 -14.62 9.10 7.36
CA THR A 20 -13.31 9.50 7.88
C THR A 20 -12.72 8.37 8.71
N THR A 21 -11.44 8.08 8.48
CA THR A 21 -10.64 7.18 9.32
C THR A 21 -9.39 7.92 9.74
N ASP A 22 -9.12 7.94 11.04
CA ASP A 22 -8.08 8.80 11.63
C ASP A 22 -8.27 10.25 11.14
N ALA A 23 -7.26 10.88 10.54
CA ALA A 23 -7.33 12.27 10.05
C ALA A 23 -7.69 12.39 8.56
N LEU A 24 -8.15 11.32 7.91
CA LEU A 24 -8.26 11.25 6.45
C LEU A 24 -9.65 10.86 5.94
N PRO A 25 -10.18 11.56 4.92
CA PRO A 25 -11.39 11.15 4.24
C PRO A 25 -11.14 9.90 3.40
N MET A 26 -12.10 8.98 3.40
CA MET A 26 -12.03 7.65 2.83
C MET A 26 -13.21 7.41 1.88
N LEU A 27 -13.02 6.49 0.94
CA LEU A 27 -14.09 5.93 0.12
C LEU A 27 -14.27 4.45 0.47
N TYR A 28 -15.49 4.05 0.85
CA TYR A 28 -15.83 2.65 1.02
C TYR A 28 -16.37 2.09 -0.30
N VAL A 29 -15.51 1.39 -1.05
CA VAL A 29 -15.78 0.93 -2.42
C VAL A 29 -15.70 -0.59 -2.49
N PRO A 30 -16.65 -1.27 -3.15
CA PRO A 30 -16.55 -2.71 -3.38
C PRO A 30 -15.29 -3.10 -4.15
N ARG A 31 -14.60 -4.15 -3.71
CA ARG A 31 -13.37 -4.66 -4.34
C ARG A 31 -13.51 -4.88 -5.85
N HIS A 32 -14.60 -5.52 -6.29
CA HIS A 32 -14.81 -5.80 -7.71
C HIS A 32 -14.89 -4.51 -8.54
N PHE A 33 -15.50 -3.45 -8.00
CA PHE A 33 -15.59 -2.17 -8.70
C PHE A 33 -14.19 -1.57 -8.88
N PHE A 34 -13.41 -1.50 -7.80
CA PHE A 34 -12.05 -0.96 -7.85
C PHE A 34 -11.16 -1.73 -8.83
N ILE A 35 -11.13 -3.06 -8.71
CA ILE A 35 -10.26 -3.91 -9.54
C ILE A 35 -10.70 -3.92 -11.01
N ASN A 36 -12.00 -3.93 -11.31
CA ASN A 36 -12.48 -3.89 -12.69
C ASN A 36 -12.05 -2.59 -13.41
N ASN A 37 -12.06 -1.45 -12.71
CA ASN A 37 -11.54 -0.20 -13.28
C ASN A 37 -10.04 -0.30 -13.56
N HIS A 38 -9.26 -0.90 -12.65
CA HIS A 38 -7.82 -1.09 -12.86
C HIS A 38 -7.53 -1.98 -14.08
N VAL A 39 -8.24 -3.10 -14.21
CA VAL A 39 -8.10 -4.01 -15.36
C VAL A 39 -8.45 -3.31 -16.66
N ALA A 40 -9.59 -2.60 -16.71
CA ALA A 40 -10.03 -1.91 -17.93
C ALA A 40 -9.03 -0.83 -18.38
N VAL A 41 -8.42 -0.10 -17.45
CA VAL A 41 -7.41 0.92 -17.76
C VAL A 41 -6.09 0.28 -18.19
N GLU A 42 -5.65 -0.80 -17.52
CA GLU A 42 -4.46 -1.55 -17.92
C GLU A 42 -4.60 -2.11 -19.34
N GLU A 43 -5.75 -2.69 -19.68
CA GLU A 43 -6.07 -3.20 -21.02
C GLU A 43 -5.99 -2.09 -22.09
N ALA A 44 -6.39 -0.87 -21.75
CA ALA A 44 -6.38 0.26 -22.67
C ALA A 44 -4.99 0.90 -22.86
N LEU A 45 -4.17 0.96 -21.81
CA LEU A 45 -2.87 1.65 -21.83
C LEU A 45 -1.67 0.72 -22.02
N GLY A 46 -1.84 -0.57 -21.71
CA GLY A 46 -0.75 -1.52 -21.50
C GLY A 46 -0.17 -1.44 -20.08
N ALA A 47 0.37 -2.57 -19.62
CA ALA A 47 0.82 -2.74 -18.24
C ALA A 47 1.95 -1.78 -17.84
N ASP A 48 2.93 -1.53 -18.71
CA ASP A 48 4.11 -0.72 -18.37
C ASP A 48 3.75 0.75 -18.11
N VAL A 49 2.98 1.35 -19.03
CA VAL A 49 2.53 2.75 -18.91
C VAL A 49 1.62 2.91 -17.69
N TYR A 50 0.74 1.95 -17.47
CA TYR A 50 -0.17 1.99 -16.33
C TYR A 50 0.57 1.82 -15.00
N ALA A 51 1.55 0.91 -14.93
CA ALA A 51 2.40 0.72 -13.76
C ALA A 51 3.19 1.97 -13.40
N GLU A 52 3.79 2.66 -14.39
CA GLU A 52 4.52 3.91 -14.16
C GLU A 52 3.59 5.02 -13.62
N ALA A 53 2.39 5.15 -14.19
CA ALA A 53 1.40 6.12 -13.74
C ALA A 53 0.95 5.85 -12.29
N LEU A 54 0.64 4.58 -11.97
CA LEU A 54 0.27 4.18 -10.61
C LEU A 54 1.42 4.33 -9.63
N TYR A 55 2.67 4.09 -10.05
CA TYR A 55 3.84 4.28 -9.20
C TYR A 55 3.93 5.73 -8.71
N LYS A 56 3.86 6.70 -9.63
CA LYS A 56 3.96 8.13 -9.31
C LYS A 56 2.81 8.60 -8.40
N ALA A 57 1.57 8.21 -8.74
CA ALA A 57 0.39 8.56 -7.96
C ALA A 57 0.42 7.92 -6.56
N GLY A 58 0.82 6.64 -6.50
CA GLY A 58 0.93 5.87 -5.28
C GLY A 58 2.01 6.37 -4.34
N TYR A 59 3.19 6.71 -4.87
CA TYR A 59 4.28 7.35 -4.13
C TYR A 59 3.79 8.61 -3.41
N LYS A 60 3.16 9.53 -4.14
CA LYS A 60 2.67 10.79 -3.56
C LYS A 60 1.63 10.55 -2.47
N SER A 61 0.74 9.58 -2.70
CA SER A 61 -0.33 9.24 -1.78
C SER A 61 0.20 8.64 -0.47
N ALA A 62 1.12 7.69 -0.55
CA ALA A 62 1.72 7.07 0.63
C ALA A 62 2.58 8.05 1.43
N TYR A 63 3.38 8.87 0.74
CA TYR A 63 4.16 9.93 1.39
C TYR A 63 3.24 10.87 2.19
N PHE A 64 2.19 11.41 1.56
CA PHE A 64 1.24 12.29 2.23
C PHE A 64 0.50 11.60 3.39
N TRP A 65 0.09 10.35 3.19
CA TRP A 65 -0.58 9.55 4.23
C TRP A 65 0.31 9.38 5.46
N CYS A 66 1.57 8.98 5.27
CA CYS A 66 2.53 8.80 6.37
C CYS A 66 2.78 10.11 7.13
N GLN A 67 2.88 11.25 6.43
CA GLN A 67 3.00 12.55 7.08
C GLN A 67 1.78 12.87 7.97
N LYS A 68 0.56 12.62 7.49
CA LYS A 68 -0.66 12.90 8.25
C LYS A 68 -0.82 12.00 9.46
N GLU A 69 -0.53 10.72 9.30
CA GLU A 69 -0.69 9.74 10.38
C GLU A 69 0.42 9.84 11.42
N ALA A 70 1.63 10.24 11.01
CA ALA A 70 2.69 10.60 11.94
C ALA A 70 2.25 11.75 12.85
N ALA A 71 1.63 12.78 12.28
CA ALA A 71 1.12 13.92 13.05
C ALA A 71 -0.08 13.55 13.94
N GLU A 72 -1.06 12.82 13.40
CA GLU A 72 -2.29 12.42 14.13
C GLU A 72 -1.98 11.56 15.35
N HIS A 73 -1.06 10.60 15.20
CA HIS A 73 -0.75 9.62 16.25
C HIS A 73 0.54 9.93 17.02
N GLY A 74 1.22 11.04 16.71
CA GLY A 74 2.52 11.39 17.31
C GLY A 74 3.62 10.36 17.03
N LEU A 75 3.57 9.69 15.88
CA LEU A 75 4.53 8.65 15.49
C LEU A 75 5.77 9.26 14.84
N ALA A 76 6.90 8.58 14.99
CA ALA A 76 8.16 8.96 14.36
C ALA A 76 8.99 7.73 13.97
N GLY A 77 9.90 7.91 13.03
CA GLY A 77 10.79 6.88 12.54
C GLY A 77 10.05 5.65 12.02
N ASP A 78 10.65 4.47 12.20
CA ASP A 78 10.13 3.18 11.72
C ASP A 78 8.68 2.90 12.13
N ALA A 79 8.24 3.44 13.27
CA ALA A 79 6.87 3.27 13.75
C ALA A 79 5.82 3.80 12.75
N VAL A 80 6.15 4.84 11.97
CA VAL A 80 5.27 5.38 10.93
C VAL A 80 5.09 4.37 9.80
N PHE A 81 6.17 3.74 9.34
CA PHE A 81 6.12 2.73 8.28
C PHE A 81 5.37 1.47 8.74
N LEU A 82 5.64 0.99 9.96
CA LEU A 82 4.95 -0.16 10.54
C LEU A 82 3.45 0.12 10.73
N HIS A 83 3.09 1.33 11.16
CA HIS A 83 1.70 1.77 11.24
C HIS A 83 1.04 1.82 9.87
N TYR A 84 1.76 2.27 8.84
CA TYR A 84 1.26 2.25 7.46
C TYR A 84 0.92 0.83 7.00
N MET A 85 1.81 -0.14 7.20
CA MET A 85 1.55 -1.55 6.85
C MET A 85 0.35 -2.12 7.60
N LYS A 86 0.24 -1.80 8.89
CA LYS A 86 -0.92 -2.18 9.72
C LYS A 86 -2.22 -1.58 9.16
N ARG A 87 -2.24 -0.29 8.83
CA ARG A 87 -3.42 0.41 8.28
C ARG A 87 -3.79 -0.05 6.88
N LEU A 88 -2.83 -0.40 6.03
CA LEU A 88 -3.14 -1.08 4.77
C LEU A 88 -3.87 -2.40 5.03
N SER A 89 -3.42 -3.15 6.02
CA SER A 89 -4.02 -4.44 6.34
C SER A 89 -5.44 -4.31 6.89
N GLN A 90 -5.63 -3.40 7.83
CA GLN A 90 -6.95 -3.16 8.44
C GLN A 90 -7.95 -2.59 7.41
N ARG A 91 -7.48 -1.85 6.39
CA ARG A 91 -8.32 -1.29 5.33
C ARG A 91 -8.67 -2.28 4.20
N GLY A 92 -8.29 -3.55 4.33
CA GLY A 92 -8.73 -4.60 3.42
C GLY A 92 -7.93 -4.72 2.11
N TRP A 93 -6.72 -4.15 2.04
CA TRP A 93 -5.82 -4.32 0.88
C TRP A 93 -5.17 -5.70 0.81
N GLY A 94 -5.14 -6.41 1.93
CA GLY A 94 -4.49 -7.70 2.15
C GLY A 94 -3.87 -7.72 3.55
N ILE A 95 -2.99 -8.67 3.85
CA ILE A 95 -2.25 -8.71 5.11
C ILE A 95 -0.78 -8.41 4.80
N PHE A 96 -0.31 -7.25 5.24
CA PHE A 96 1.05 -6.77 5.00
C PHE A 96 1.91 -7.09 6.23
N THR A 97 2.98 -7.86 6.00
CA THR A 97 3.98 -8.20 7.03
C THR A 97 5.33 -7.63 6.62
N THR A 98 5.85 -6.71 7.42
CA THR A 98 7.23 -6.21 7.28
C THR A 98 8.20 -7.31 7.72
N GLN A 99 8.96 -7.88 6.79
CA GLN A 99 9.96 -8.91 7.06
C GLN A 99 11.31 -8.30 7.46
N SER A 100 11.66 -7.17 6.86
CA SER A 100 12.81 -6.35 7.25
C SER A 100 12.55 -4.88 6.92
N LEU A 101 13.13 -3.98 7.70
CA LEU A 101 13.10 -2.54 7.50
C LEU A 101 14.39 -1.93 8.03
N ASP A 102 15.08 -1.19 7.18
CA ASP A 102 16.19 -0.31 7.52
C ASP A 102 16.02 0.98 6.70
N VAL A 103 15.39 1.99 7.34
CA VAL A 103 15.13 3.28 6.70
C VAL A 103 16.42 4.01 6.37
N ALA A 104 17.44 3.91 7.23
CA ALA A 104 18.71 4.61 7.00
C ALA A 104 19.45 4.08 5.77
N ALA A 105 19.41 2.75 5.56
CA ALA A 105 19.94 2.10 4.37
C ALA A 105 18.99 2.16 3.16
N GLY A 106 17.74 2.61 3.34
CA GLY A 106 16.72 2.62 2.29
C GLY A 106 16.30 1.23 1.84
N THR A 107 16.32 0.24 2.73
CA THR A 107 15.98 -1.16 2.40
C THR A 107 14.79 -1.67 3.19
N CYS A 108 13.88 -2.38 2.52
CA CYS A 108 12.75 -3.04 3.17
C CYS A 108 12.28 -4.25 2.37
N ARG A 109 11.74 -5.24 3.09
CA ARG A 109 11.08 -6.40 2.51
C ARG A 109 9.69 -6.54 3.11
N VAL A 110 8.66 -6.57 2.27
CA VAL A 110 7.25 -6.69 2.68
C VAL A 110 6.63 -7.92 2.03
N ARG A 111 6.08 -8.81 2.86
CA ARG A 111 5.22 -9.92 2.43
C ARG A 111 3.76 -9.46 2.41
N LEU A 112 3.03 -9.86 1.40
CA LEU A 112 1.60 -9.61 1.24
C LEU A 112 0.84 -10.93 1.08
N ASP A 113 -0.04 -11.23 2.02
CA ASP A 113 -0.96 -12.35 1.95
C ASP A 113 -2.38 -11.85 1.65
N HIS A 114 -3.19 -12.64 0.94
CA HIS A 114 -4.59 -12.33 0.69
C HIS A 114 -4.80 -10.96 0.02
N SER A 115 -3.90 -10.61 -0.92
CA SER A 115 -3.96 -9.39 -1.73
C SER A 115 -5.36 -9.17 -2.31
N SER A 116 -5.86 -7.94 -2.25
CA SER A 116 -7.16 -7.59 -2.83
C SER A 116 -7.22 -7.87 -4.34
N PHE A 117 -6.10 -7.73 -5.06
CA PHE A 117 -6.02 -8.09 -6.48
C PHE A 117 -6.11 -9.59 -6.68
N TYR A 118 -5.31 -10.39 -5.94
CA TYR A 118 -5.35 -11.84 -6.04
C TYR A 118 -6.72 -12.41 -5.65
N LEU A 119 -7.32 -11.94 -4.56
CA LEU A 119 -8.65 -12.39 -4.12
C LEU A 119 -9.76 -12.07 -5.13
N GLN A 120 -9.53 -11.14 -6.05
CA GLN A 120 -10.48 -10.80 -7.10
C GLN A 120 -10.18 -11.50 -8.43
N LEU A 121 -8.91 -11.57 -8.83
CA LEU A 121 -8.47 -12.06 -10.14
C LEU A 121 -8.11 -13.56 -10.14
N GLY A 122 -7.74 -14.11 -8.97
CA GLY A 122 -7.22 -15.46 -8.84
C GLY A 122 -5.81 -15.60 -9.41
N LYS A 123 -5.47 -16.80 -9.88
CA LYS A 123 -4.20 -17.09 -10.55
C LYS A 123 -4.27 -16.64 -12.00
N VAL A 124 -3.53 -15.59 -12.34
CA VAL A 124 -3.44 -15.04 -13.70
C VAL A 124 -2.01 -15.08 -14.26
N ASP A 125 -1.11 -15.76 -13.55
CA ASP A 125 0.28 -16.03 -13.96
C ASP A 125 1.11 -14.80 -14.30
N ARG A 126 0.84 -13.70 -13.58
CA ARG A 126 1.61 -12.45 -13.65
C ARG A 126 1.48 -11.66 -12.36
N LYS A 127 2.35 -10.65 -12.21
CA LYS A 127 2.29 -9.66 -11.14
C LYS A 127 1.14 -8.68 -11.37
N VAL A 128 0.29 -8.49 -10.36
CA VAL A 128 -0.91 -7.64 -10.43
C VAL A 128 -0.96 -6.55 -9.36
N GLU A 129 -0.04 -6.59 -8.39
CA GLU A 129 0.01 -5.67 -7.24
C GLU A 129 1.10 -4.60 -7.37
N TYR A 130 1.60 -4.37 -8.58
CA TYR A 130 2.70 -3.43 -8.83
C TYR A 130 2.37 -2.01 -8.38
N MET A 131 1.09 -1.64 -8.21
CA MET A 131 0.69 -0.34 -7.67
C MET A 131 1.25 -0.07 -6.25
N PHE A 132 1.45 -1.12 -5.44
CA PHE A 132 1.98 -0.97 -4.07
C PHE A 132 3.46 -0.60 -4.05
N THR A 133 4.18 -0.77 -5.16
CA THR A 133 5.61 -0.41 -5.23
C THR A 133 5.82 1.10 -5.02
N GLY A 134 5.01 1.94 -5.66
CA GLY A 134 5.03 3.37 -5.40
C GLY A 134 4.73 3.68 -3.93
N TRP A 135 3.83 2.92 -3.30
CA TRP A 135 3.42 3.15 -1.92
C TRP A 135 4.56 2.91 -0.94
N PHE A 136 5.29 1.81 -1.11
CA PHE A 136 6.40 1.46 -0.21
C PHE A 136 7.57 2.43 -0.32
N ALA A 137 7.93 2.83 -1.54
CA ALA A 137 8.94 3.86 -1.76
C ALA A 137 8.51 5.22 -1.18
N GLY A 138 7.24 5.62 -1.41
CA GLY A 138 6.71 6.88 -0.88
C GLY A 138 6.67 6.93 0.64
N ALA A 139 6.27 5.84 1.29
CA ALA A 139 6.29 5.72 2.74
C ALA A 139 7.72 5.74 3.29
N MET A 140 8.64 4.97 2.69
CA MET A 140 10.04 4.91 3.13
C MET A 140 10.74 6.26 3.01
N ASP A 141 10.60 6.92 1.85
CA ASP A 141 11.21 8.23 1.61
C ASP A 141 10.64 9.31 2.54
N GLN A 142 9.35 9.25 2.88
CA GLN A 142 8.77 10.17 3.87
C GLN A 142 9.39 9.98 5.26
N VAL A 143 9.55 8.74 5.69
CA VAL A 143 10.09 8.41 7.01
C VAL A 143 11.59 8.73 7.09
N ALA A 144 12.32 8.54 6.00
CA ALA A 144 13.71 8.95 5.87
C ALA A 144 13.86 10.48 5.97
N GLU A 145 13.10 11.22 5.17
CA GLU A 145 13.16 12.69 5.14
C GLU A 145 12.77 13.31 6.49
N ALA A 146 11.73 12.78 7.16
CA ALA A 146 11.32 13.22 8.48
C ALA A 146 12.40 13.00 9.57
N GLN A 147 13.33 12.06 9.34
CA GLN A 147 14.49 11.80 10.21
C GLN A 147 15.76 12.53 9.77
N GLY A 148 15.70 13.35 8.71
CA GLY A 148 16.87 14.02 8.15
C GLY A 148 17.83 13.07 7.42
N VAL A 149 17.40 11.87 7.04
CA VAL A 149 18.18 10.93 6.25
C VAL A 149 17.96 11.24 4.76
N ALA A 150 19.04 11.57 4.06
CA ALA A 150 19.02 11.86 2.63
C ALA A 150 19.12 10.58 1.78
N VAL A 151 18.17 9.65 1.96
CA VAL A 151 18.03 8.46 1.10
C VAL A 151 16.78 8.60 0.22
N ARG A 152 16.88 8.11 -1.00
CA ARG A 152 15.76 7.99 -1.95
C ARG A 152 15.65 6.54 -2.35
N THR A 153 14.44 6.04 -2.47
CA THR A 153 14.21 4.62 -2.65
C THR A 153 13.31 4.32 -3.84
N GLN A 154 13.47 3.11 -4.35
CA GLN A 154 12.57 2.51 -5.33
C GLN A 154 12.13 1.15 -4.81
N ALA A 155 10.91 0.75 -5.13
CA ALA A 155 10.40 -0.56 -4.79
C ALA A 155 9.99 -1.32 -6.04
N HIS A 156 10.06 -2.64 -5.97
CA HIS A 156 9.62 -3.53 -7.03
C HIS A 156 8.91 -4.75 -6.44
N GLN A 157 8.02 -5.33 -7.25
CA GLN A 157 7.35 -6.56 -6.89
C GLN A 157 8.20 -7.77 -7.33
N VAL A 158 8.68 -8.53 -6.35
CA VAL A 158 9.50 -9.73 -6.59
C VAL A 158 8.63 -10.88 -7.08
N GLN A 159 7.50 -11.11 -6.41
CA GLN A 159 6.50 -12.13 -6.77
C GLN A 159 5.08 -11.68 -6.37
N SER A 160 4.09 -12.35 -6.94
CA SER A 160 2.66 -12.18 -6.68
C SER A 160 2.02 -13.49 -6.26
N GLN A 161 1.04 -13.41 -5.36
CA GLN A 161 0.17 -14.54 -5.08
C GLN A 161 -0.66 -14.95 -6.32
N ALA A 162 -0.77 -14.10 -7.34
CA ALA A 162 -1.42 -14.42 -8.60
C ALA A 162 -0.56 -15.26 -9.57
N GLU A 163 0.74 -15.41 -9.31
CA GLU A 163 1.67 -16.22 -10.13
C GLU A 163 1.61 -17.71 -9.77
N THR A 164 1.77 -18.60 -10.75
CA THR A 164 1.81 -20.05 -10.49
C THR A 164 2.98 -20.40 -9.55
N GLY A 165 2.73 -21.27 -8.58
CA GLY A 165 3.75 -21.69 -7.61
C GLY A 165 4.06 -20.68 -6.48
N CYS A 166 3.46 -19.48 -6.49
CA CYS A 166 3.64 -18.48 -5.44
C CYS A 166 2.47 -18.51 -4.43
N GLU A 167 2.77 -18.56 -3.13
CA GLU A 167 1.74 -18.57 -2.07
C GLU A 167 1.39 -17.18 -1.53
N PHE A 168 2.28 -16.21 -1.71
CA PHE A 168 2.16 -14.83 -1.23
C PHE A 168 2.81 -13.86 -2.22
N GLY A 169 2.43 -12.58 -2.13
CA GLY A 169 3.13 -11.49 -2.79
C GLY A 169 4.34 -11.03 -1.98
N LEU A 170 5.37 -10.55 -2.67
CA LEU A 170 6.60 -10.07 -2.03
C LEU A 170 7.12 -8.84 -2.75
N PHE A 171 7.56 -7.88 -1.95
CA PHE A 171 8.11 -6.62 -2.42
C PHE A 171 9.42 -6.32 -1.74
N GLU A 172 10.31 -5.70 -2.49
CA GLU A 172 11.60 -5.21 -2.02
C GLU A 172 11.72 -3.73 -2.35
N THR A 173 12.16 -2.95 -1.37
CA THR A 173 12.52 -1.55 -1.51
C THR A 173 14.04 -1.44 -1.35
N THR A 174 14.69 -0.68 -2.22
CA THR A 174 16.13 -0.47 -2.26
C THR A 174 16.46 1.01 -2.48
N PRO A 175 17.64 1.48 -2.05
CA PRO A 175 18.09 2.82 -2.41
C PRO A 175 18.27 2.96 -3.93
N ILE A 176 18.17 4.20 -4.42
CA ILE A 176 18.44 4.61 -5.81
C ILE A 176 19.90 5.05 -5.95
#